data_AF-A0A853K747-F1
#
_entry.id   AF-A0A853K747-F1
#
_cell.length_a   1.000
_cell.length_b   1.000
_cell.length_c   1.000
_cell.angle_alpha   90.00
_cell.angle_beta   90.00
_cell.angle_gamma   90.00
#
_symmetry.space_group_name_H-M   'P 1'
#
loop_
_entity.id
_entity.type
_entity.pdbx_description
1 polymer ?
#
loop_
_entity_poly.entity_id
_entity_poly.type
_entity_poly.pdbx_seq_one_letter_code
_entity_poly.pdbx_strand_id
1 'polypeptide(L)'
;MAVNKEEFYRLIDRIDDPIDLETAYAAVKSIVEHDNQSWYWTEEWQEGEREADADKAAGRVSRAYDSAEDMMRDLLGNNEERRTP
;
A
#
# COMPACT_ATOMS: atom_id res chain seq x y z
N MET A 1 1.64 -20.83 0.17
CA MET A 1 1.25 -21.85 1.19
C MET A 1 0.12 -21.26 2.00
N ALA A 2 -0.94 -22.03 2.29
CA ALA A 2 -2.00 -21.55 3.18
C ALA A 2 -1.55 -21.75 4.63
N VAL A 3 -1.40 -20.64 5.37
CA VAL A 3 -1.10 -20.67 6.82
C VAL A 3 -2.33 -21.20 7.55
N ASN A 4 -2.14 -22.17 8.45
CA ASN A 4 -3.23 -22.67 9.28
C ASN A 4 -3.34 -21.87 10.59
N LYS A 5 -4.45 -22.06 11.33
CA LYS A 5 -4.74 -21.29 12.55
C LYS A 5 -3.70 -21.46 13.66
N GLU A 6 -3.17 -22.67 13.84
CA GLU A 6 -2.16 -22.94 14.86
C GLU A 6 -0.81 -22.29 14.52
N GLU A 7 -0.41 -22.38 13.25
CA GLU A 7 0.77 -21.71 12.74
C GLU A 7 0.65 -20.18 12.84
N PHE A 8 -0.52 -19.63 12.52
CA PHE A 8 -0.78 -18.21 12.69
C PHE A 8 -0.59 -17.73 14.13
N TYR A 9 -1.14 -18.44 15.12
CA TYR A 9 -0.95 -18.08 16.53
C TYR A 9 0.51 -18.14 16.96
N ARG A 10 1.25 -19.16 16.54
CA ARG A 10 2.70 -19.24 16.82
C ARG A 10 3.48 -18.09 16.19
N LEU A 11 3.04 -17.56 15.04
CA LEU A 11 3.67 -16.39 14.43
C LEU A 11 3.37 -15.13 15.25
N ILE A 12 2.12 -14.93 15.67
CA ILE A 12 1.73 -13.81 16.54
C ILE A 12 2.50 -13.83 17.87
N ASP A 13 2.63 -15.00 18.50
CA ASP A 13 3.37 -15.17 19.77
C ASP A 13 4.86 -14.82 19.65
N ARG A 14 5.41 -14.74 18.43
CA ARG A 14 6.81 -14.39 18.17
C ARG A 14 7.02 -12.91 17.85
N ILE A 15 5.95 -12.12 17.77
CA ILE A 15 6.05 -10.68 17.52
C ILE A 15 6.30 -9.98 18.85
N ASP A 16 7.55 -9.58 19.08
CA ASP A 16 7.96 -8.93 20.33
C ASP A 16 7.84 -7.40 20.28
N ASP A 17 7.85 -6.81 19.08
CA ASP A 17 7.69 -5.35 18.90
C ASP A 17 6.20 -4.96 18.96
N PRO A 18 5.79 -4.06 19.88
CA PRO A 18 4.40 -3.63 19.99
C PRO A 18 3.83 -3.01 18.70
N ILE A 19 4.66 -2.34 17.90
CA ILE A 19 4.27 -1.70 16.64
C ILE A 19 3.95 -2.77 15.59
N ASP A 20 4.80 -3.80 15.50
CA ASP A 20 4.57 -4.93 14.59
C ASP A 20 3.30 -5.70 15.00
N LEU A 21 3.06 -5.86 16.31
CA LEU A 21 1.87 -6.52 16.83
C LEU A 21 0.59 -5.73 16.52
N GLU A 22 0.63 -4.41 16.68
CA GLU A 22 -0.48 -3.53 16.33
C GLU A 22 -0.78 -3.58 14.82
N THR A 23 0.27 -3.62 14.00
CA THR A 23 0.14 -3.74 12.54
C THR A 23 -0.51 -5.07 12.14
N ALA A 24 -0.06 -6.19 12.73
CA ALA A 24 -0.67 -7.49 12.51
C ALA A 24 -2.15 -7.53 12.94
N TYR A 25 -2.49 -6.92 14.08
CA TYR A 25 -3.88 -6.78 14.53
C TYR A 25 -4.72 -5.98 13.54
N ALA A 26 -4.24 -4.83 13.08
CA ALA A 26 -4.95 -3.99 12.12
C ALA A 26 -5.21 -4.73 10.79
N ALA A 27 -4.24 -5.50 10.31
CA ALA A 27 -4.39 -6.31 9.11
C ALA A 27 -5.48 -7.38 9.26
N VAL A 28 -5.43 -8.16 10.34
CA VAL A 28 -6.44 -9.18 10.63
C VAL A 28 -7.83 -8.55 10.80
N LYS A 29 -7.91 -7.45 11.55
CA LYS A 29 -9.16 -6.72 11.77
C LYS A 29 -9.76 -6.22 10.46
N SER A 30 -8.93 -5.66 9.57
CA SER A 30 -9.35 -5.21 8.24
C SER A 30 -9.93 -6.38 7.44
N ILE A 31 -9.29 -7.54 7.44
CA ILE A 31 -9.80 -8.73 6.73
C ILE A 31 -11.14 -9.21 7.33
N VAL A 32 -11.27 -9.23 8.66
CA VAL A 32 -12.47 -9.74 9.35
C VAL A 32 -13.65 -8.78 9.27
N GLU A 33 -13.41 -7.48 9.42
CA GLU A 33 -14.46 -6.47 9.52
C GLU A 33 -14.75 -5.76 8.19
N HIS A 34 -13.78 -5.71 7.27
CA HIS A 34 -13.81 -4.93 6.04
C HIS A 34 -13.29 -5.76 4.85
N ASP A 35 -13.99 -6.85 4.52
CA ASP A 35 -13.62 -7.77 3.42
C ASP A 35 -13.34 -7.04 2.09
N ASN A 36 -14.03 -5.92 1.83
CA ASN A 36 -13.83 -5.07 0.66
C ASN A 36 -12.54 -4.24 0.66
N GLN A 37 -11.77 -4.22 1.75
CA GLN A 37 -10.47 -3.55 1.90
C GLN A 37 -9.32 -4.54 2.17
N SER A 38 -9.62 -5.85 2.20
CA SER A 38 -8.61 -6.89 2.43
C SER A 38 -7.47 -6.88 1.39
N TRP A 39 -7.75 -6.37 0.18
CA TRP A 39 -6.77 -6.22 -0.91
C TRP A 39 -5.57 -5.35 -0.52
N TYR A 40 -5.71 -4.42 0.41
CA TYR A 40 -4.61 -3.55 0.88
C TYR A 40 -3.44 -4.36 1.46
N TRP A 41 -3.75 -5.51 2.06
CA TRP A 41 -2.78 -6.39 2.69
C TRP A 41 -2.21 -7.46 1.75
N THR A 42 -2.57 -7.44 0.47
CA THR A 42 -2.00 -8.36 -0.50
C THR A 42 -0.52 -8.04 -0.78
N GLU A 43 0.28 -9.06 -1.08
CA GLU A 43 1.69 -8.89 -1.40
C GLU A 43 1.90 -7.95 -2.59
N GLU A 44 1.02 -8.02 -3.59
CA GLU A 44 1.01 -7.13 -4.76
C GLU A 44 0.84 -5.66 -4.34
N TRP A 45 -0.14 -5.35 -3.49
CA TRP A 45 -0.32 -3.98 -3.01
C TRP A 45 0.87 -3.49 -2.19
N GLN A 46 1.39 -4.35 -1.29
CA GLN A 46 2.52 -4.00 -0.43
C GLN A 46 3.82 -3.79 -1.22
N GLU A 47 3.99 -4.44 -2.38
CA GLU A 47 5.10 -4.12 -3.30
C GLU A 47 4.96 -2.72 -3.89
N GLY A 48 3.75 -2.35 -4.30
CA GLY A 48 3.45 -0.99 -4.76
C GLY A 48 3.70 0.08 -3.69
N GLU A 49 3.37 -0.20 -2.43
CA GLU A 49 3.69 0.70 -1.30
C GLU A 49 5.20 0.88 -1.13
N ARG A 50 5.98 -0.21 -1.23
CA ARG A 50 7.46 -0.13 -1.17
C ARG A 50 8.04 0.69 -2.32
N GLU A 51 7.53 0.50 -3.53
CA GLU A 51 7.94 1.29 -4.70
C GLU A 51 7.61 2.78 -4.50
N ALA A 52 6.39 3.09 -4.07
CA ALA A 52 5.95 4.46 -3.82
C ALA A 52 6.76 5.15 -2.72
N ASP A 53 7.11 4.43 -1.64
CA ASP A 53 7.98 4.97 -0.60
C ASP A 53 9.42 5.19 -1.08
N ALA A 54 9.94 4.31 -1.94
CA ALA A 54 11.23 4.51 -2.58
C ALA A 54 11.22 5.72 -3.53
N ASP A 55 10.13 5.94 -4.27
CA ASP A 55 9.93 7.11 -5.13
C ASP A 55 9.89 8.40 -4.31
N LYS A 56 9.14 8.41 -3.20
CA LYS A 56 9.09 9.53 -2.25
C LYS A 56 10.48 9.84 -1.68
N ALA A 57 11.20 8.82 -1.22
CA ALA A 57 12.54 8.98 -0.66
C ALA A 57 13.54 9.51 -1.70
N ALA A 58 13.40 9.11 -2.96
CA ALA A 58 14.24 9.56 -4.07
C ALA A 58 13.79 10.90 -4.69
N GLY A 59 12.70 11.50 -4.20
CA GLY A 59 12.14 12.72 -4.77
C GLY A 59 11.52 12.54 -6.16
N ARG A 60 11.21 11.31 -6.57
CA ARG A 60 10.46 10.99 -7.81
C ARG A 60 8.96 11.23 -7.61
N VAL A 61 8.62 12.41 -7.13
CA VAL A 61 7.25 12.84 -6.85
C VAL A 61 6.88 13.98 -7.79
N SER A 62 5.59 14.11 -8.07
CA SER A 62 5.08 15.27 -8.80
C SER A 62 5.35 16.56 -8.00
N ARG A 63 5.29 17.70 -8.71
CA ARG A 63 5.27 19.01 -8.05
C ARG A 63 4.05 19.13 -7.13
N ALA A 64 4.12 20.03 -6.16
CA ALA A 64 2.91 20.44 -5.44
C ALA A 64 1.92 21.12 -6.40
N TYR A 65 0.63 20.92 -6.14
CA TYR A 65 -0.47 21.53 -6.88
C TYR A 65 -1.28 22.42 -5.95
N ASP A 66 -1.68 23.59 -6.46
CA ASP A 66 -2.50 24.54 -5.70
C ASP A 66 -4.00 24.19 -5.75
N SER A 67 -4.41 23.35 -6.71
CA SER A 67 -5.79 22.86 -6.81
C SER A 67 -5.86 21.47 -7.46
N ALA A 68 -6.96 20.76 -7.22
CA ALA A 68 -7.22 19.46 -7.85
C ALA A 68 -7.35 19.60 -9.38
N GLU A 69 -7.90 20.70 -9.89
CA GLU A 69 -8.02 20.96 -11.33
C GLU A 69 -6.65 21.13 -12.00
N ASP A 70 -5.68 21.74 -11.32
CA ASP A 70 -4.30 21.85 -11.82
C ASP A 70 -3.62 20.48 -11.87
N MET A 71 -3.75 19.69 -10.80
CA MET A 71 -3.29 18.30 -10.76
C MET A 71 -3.91 17.45 -11.89
N MET A 72 -5.22 17.54 -12.07
CA MET A 72 -5.92 16.77 -13.11
C MET A 72 -5.52 17.19 -14.52
N ARG A 73 -5.22 18.47 -14.76
CA ARG A 73 -4.67 18.94 -16.05
C ARG A 73 -3.31 18.33 -16.34
N ASP A 74 -2.42 18.25 -15.36
CA ASP A 74 -1.11 17.60 -15.53
C ASP A 74 -1.25 16.09 -15.80
N LEU A 75 -2.08 15.41 -14.98
CA LEU A 75 -2.32 13.97 -15.09
C LEU A 75 -2.94 13.59 -16.45
N LEU A 76 -3.94 14.35 -16.92
CA LEU A 76 -4.66 14.05 -18.16
C LEU A 76 -3.94 14.60 -19.40
N GLY A 77 -3.19 15.70 -19.26
CA GLY A 77 -2.43 16.33 -20.35
C GLY A 77 -1.19 15.55 -20.78
N ASN A 78 -0.56 14.81 -19.87
CA ASN A 78 0.63 13.99 -20.16
C ASN A 78 0.33 12.69 -20.94
N ASN A 79 -0.93 12.39 -21.27
CA ASN A 79 -1.30 11.19 -22.04
C ASN A 79 -1.10 11.31 -23.56
N GLU A 80 -0.91 12.52 -24.10
CA GLU A 80 -0.68 12.70 -25.55
C GLU A 80 0.79 12.45 -25.95
N GLU A 81 1.77 12.79 -25.09
CA GLU A 81 3.21 12.57 -25.39
C GLU A 81 3.67 11.11 -25.20
N ARG A 82 2.97 10.32 -24.35
CA ARG A 82 3.29 8.89 -24.12
C ARG A 82 2.68 7.93 -25.16
N ARG A 83 1.96 8.46 -26.16
CA ARG A 83 1.29 7.69 -27.24
C ARG A 83 2.00 7.73 -28.59
N THR A 84 3.22 8.24 -28.66
CA THR A 84 4.05 8.16 -29.87
C THR A 84 4.98 6.93 -29.79
N PRO A 85 5.01 6.05 -30.81
CA PRO A 85 5.86 4.85 -30.85
C PRO A 85 7.36 5.14 -30.76
#